data_AF-A0A7K8KKU8-F1
#
_entry.id   AF-A0A7K8KKU8-F1
#
_cell.length_a   1.000
_cell.length_b   1.000
_cell.length_c   1.000
_cell.angle_alpha   90.00
_cell.angle_beta   90.00
_cell.angle_gamma   90.00
#
_symmetry.space_group_name_H-M   'P 1'
#
loop_
_entity.id
_entity.type
_entity.pdbx_description
1 polymer ?
#
loop_
_entity_poly.entity_id
_entity_poly.type
_entity_poly.pdbx_seq_one_letter_code
_entity_poly.pdbx_strand_id
1 'polypeptide(L)' 'MQAVLSSDFSFAQFRYLQRLLLVHGRWSYIRMCKFLKYFFYKNFAFTLVHFWYGFFSGFSAQVGPACFLMACVAFSSKL' A
#
# COMPACT_ATOMS: atom_id res chain seq x y z
N MET A 1 -33.20 -16.76 -4.90
CA MET A 1 -32.60 -15.68 -4.09
C MET A 1 -31.19 -15.99 -3.58
N GLN A 2 -30.74 -17.25 -3.58
CA GLN A 2 -29.42 -17.64 -3.05
C GLN A 2 -28.24 -16.89 -3.68
N ALA A 3 -28.30 -16.59 -4.99
CA ALA A 3 -27.23 -15.87 -5.70
C ALA A 3 -27.01 -14.40 -5.26
N VAL A 4 -28.04 -13.75 -4.69
CA VAL A 4 -28.00 -12.36 -4.19
C VAL A 4 -27.32 -12.30 -2.82
N LEU A 5 -27.45 -13.37 -2.05
CA LEU A 5 -26.86 -13.48 -0.70
C LEU A 5 -25.40 -13.95 -0.73
N SER A 6 -24.97 -14.60 -1.82
CA SER A 6 -23.59 -15.02 -2.04
C SER A 6 -22.73 -14.00 -2.81
N SER A 7 -23.32 -12.92 -3.30
CA SER A 7 -22.61 -11.87 -4.07
C SER A 7 -22.34 -10.64 -3.19
N ASP A 8 -21.09 -10.16 -3.17
CA ASP A 8 -20.70 -8.91 -2.48
C ASP A 8 -21.48 -7.68 -2.97
N PHE A 9 -22.05 -7.75 -4.17
CA PHE A 9 -22.88 -6.70 -4.76
C PHE A 9 -24.13 -7.30 -5.40
N SER A 10 -25.30 -6.91 -4.88
CA SER A 10 -26.60 -7.35 -5.37
C SER A 10 -27.32 -6.25 -6.15
N PHE A 11 -27.65 -6.55 -7.41
CA PHE A 11 -28.27 -5.59 -8.32
C PHE A 11 -29.66 -6.06 -8.75
N ALA A 12 -30.64 -5.15 -8.74
CA ALA A 12 -31.99 -5.42 -9.23
C ALA A 12 -32.09 -5.39 -10.77
N GLN A 13 -31.20 -4.67 -11.47
CA GLN A 13 -31.19 -4.53 -12.94
C GLN A 13 -29.77 -4.32 -13.49
N PHE A 14 -29.45 -4.93 -14.64
CA PHE A 14 -28.11 -4.87 -15.28
C PHE A 14 -27.63 -3.44 -15.63
N ARG A 15 -28.54 -2.47 -15.82
CA ARG A 15 -28.18 -1.08 -16.20
C ARG A 15 -27.40 -0.33 -15.12
N TYR A 16 -27.57 -0.69 -13.85
CA TYR A 16 -26.87 -0.06 -12.73
C TYR A 16 -25.42 -0.54 -12.59
N LEU A 17 -25.12 -1.76 -13.07
CA LEU A 17 -23.78 -2.34 -13.06
C LEU A 17 -22.80 -1.50 -13.87
N GLN A 18 -23.22 -1.01 -15.04
CA GLN A 18 -22.37 -0.22 -15.94
C GLN A 18 -21.94 1.12 -15.31
N ARG A 19 -22.85 1.85 -14.66
CA ARG A 19 -22.51 3.12 -13.99
C ARG A 19 -21.62 2.91 -12.77
N LEU A 20 -21.88 1.86 -11.97
CA LEU A 20 -21.06 1.57 -10.80
C LEU A 20 -19.63 1.20 -11.22
N LEU A 21 -19.47 0.32 -12.20
CA LEU A 21 -18.15 -0.16 -12.61
C LEU A 21 -17.33 0.95 -13.29
N LEU A 22 -17.96 1.79 -14.13
CA LEU A 22 -17.25 2.88 -14.82
C LEU A 22 -16.88 4.05 -13.90
N VAL A 23 -17.74 4.43 -12.95
CA VAL A 23 -17.48 5.58 -12.07
C VAL A 23 -16.78 5.15 -10.78
N HIS A 24 -17.38 4.24 -10.02
CA HIS A 24 -16.82 3.77 -8.75
C HIS A 24 -15.61 2.86 -8.95
N GLY A 25 -15.62 2.00 -9.97
CA GLY A 25 -14.47 1.15 -10.28
C GLY A 25 -13.22 1.96 -10.60
N ARG A 26 -13.34 3.00 -11.45
CA ARG A 26 -12.19 3.87 -11.78
C ARG A 26 -11.69 4.67 -10.59
N TRP A 27 -12.58 5.20 -9.76
CA TRP A 27 -12.18 5.96 -8.57
C TRP A 27 -11.54 5.06 -7.50
N SER A 28 -12.06 3.84 -7.30
CA SER A 28 -11.47 2.82 -6.43
C SER A 28 -10.07 2.42 -6.91
N TYR A 29 -9.92 2.17 -8.22
CA TYR A 29 -8.64 1.82 -8.83
C TYR A 29 -7.58 2.92 -8.64
N ILE A 30 -7.93 4.19 -8.89
CA ILE A 30 -6.98 5.32 -8.73
C ILE A 30 -6.53 5.46 -7.28
N ARG A 31 -7.43 5.31 -6.30
CA ARG A 31 -7.06 5.36 -4.87
C ARG A 31 -6.15 4.20 -4.48
N MET A 32 -6.47 2.99 -4.94
CA MET A 32 -5.68 1.80 -4.65
C MET A 32 -4.28 1.89 -5.27
N CYS A 33 -4.16 2.34 -6.51
CA CYS A 33 -2.87 2.57 -7.16
C CYS A 33 -2.01 3.64 -6.46
N LYS A 34 -2.62 4.72 -5.96
CA LYS A 34 -1.90 5.72 -5.16
C LYS A 34 -1.40 5.10 -3.86
N PHE A 35 -2.25 4.36 -3.15
CA PHE A 35 -1.89 3.67 -1.91
C PHE A 35 -0.73 2.66 -2.13
N LEU A 36 -0.84 1.78 -3.13
CA LEU A 36 0.22 0.83 -3.49
C LEU A 36 1.54 1.52 -3.82
N LYS A 37 1.51 2.60 -4.61
CA LYS A 37 2.72 3.36 -4.93
C LYS A 37 3.35 4.00 -3.68
N TYR A 38 2.55 4.58 -2.79
CA TYR A 38 3.05 5.11 -1.53
C TYR A 38 3.60 4.03 -0.60
N PHE A 39 2.95 2.86 -0.56
CA PHE A 39 3.39 1.70 0.22
C PHE A 39 4.75 1.18 -0.28
N PHE A 40 4.88 0.94 -1.58
CA PHE A 40 6.14 0.48 -2.16
C PHE A 40 7.24 1.53 -2.00
N TYR A 41 6.96 2.82 -2.24
CA TYR A 41 7.96 3.88 -2.12
C TYR A 41 8.57 3.93 -0.70
N LYS A 42 7.75 3.93 0.35
CA LYS A 42 8.25 3.97 1.73
C LYS A 42 9.04 2.72 2.12
N ASN A 43 8.52 1.53 1.78
CA ASN A 43 9.19 0.27 2.14
C ASN A 43 10.51 0.11 1.38
N PHE A 44 10.53 0.40 0.08
CA PHE A 44 11.72 0.21 -0.75
C PHE A 44 12.82 1.22 -0.40
N ALA A 45 12.45 2.48 -0.14
CA ALA A 45 13.42 3.49 0.33
C ALA A 45 14.05 3.08 1.67
N PHE A 46 13.26 2.55 2.60
CA PHE A 46 13.76 2.09 3.90
C PHE A 46 14.76 0.93 3.74
N THR A 47 14.41 -0.09 2.95
CA THR A 47 15.27 -1.25 2.70
C THR A 47 16.53 -0.88 1.92
N LEU A 48 16.45 0.02 0.93
CA LEU A 48 17.62 0.47 0.16
C LEU A 48 18.64 1.22 1.03
N VAL A 49 18.18 2.09 1.94
CA VAL A 49 19.07 2.79 2.88
C VAL A 49 19.79 1.80 3.80
N HIS A 50 19.09 0.77 4.30
CA HIS A 50 19.68 -0.30 5.10
C HIS A 50 20.69 -1.13 4.31
N PHE A 51 20.37 -1.46 3.05
CA PHE A 51 21.25 -2.20 2.17
C PHE A 51 22.54 -1.43 1.86
N TRP A 52 22.43 -0.14 1.58
CA TRP A 52 23.57 0.73 1.31
C TRP A 52 24.47 0.90 2.54
N TYR A 53 23.86 1.12 3.72
CA TYR A 53 24.60 1.22 4.98
C TYR A 53 25.31 -0.11 5.32
N GLY A 54 24.64 -1.25 5.11
CA GLY A 54 25.22 -2.57 5.32
C GLY A 54 26.44 -2.86 4.43
N PHE A 55 26.44 -2.34 3.19
CA PHE A 55 27.56 -2.48 2.25
C PHE A 55 28.80 -1.72 2.71
N PHE A 56 28.64 -0.50 3.24
CA PHE A 56 29.76 0.29 3.77
C PHE A 56 30.24 -0.19 5.16
N SER A 57 29.38 -0.83 5.95
CA SER A 57 29.68 -1.25 7.32
C SER A 57 30.13 -2.72 7.45
N GLY A 58 30.45 -3.40 6.35
CA GLY A 58 30.99 -4.78 6.37
C GLY A 58 30.04 -5.83 6.94
N PHE A 59 28.71 -5.63 6.81
CA PHE A 59 27.67 -6.52 7.37
C PHE A 59 27.70 -6.73 8.89
N SER A 60 28.35 -5.87 9.68
CA SER A 60 28.04 -5.80 11.11
C SER A 60 26.61 -5.28 11.27
N ALA A 61 25.66 -6.19 11.52
CA ALA A 61 24.23 -5.92 11.71
C ALA A 61 23.93 -5.12 13.00
N GLN A 62 24.69 -4.06 13.27
CA GLN A 62 24.42 -3.16 14.38
C GLN A 62 23.27 -2.22 13.99
N VAL A 63 22.08 -2.62 14.41
CA VAL A 63 20.91 -1.75 14.54
C VAL A 63 21.15 -0.75 15.68
N GLY A 64 22.03 0.22 15.45
CA GLY A 64 22.24 1.32 16.39
C GLY A 64 20.96 2.16 16.55
N PRO A 65 20.80 2.89 17.66
CA PRO A 65 19.62 3.72 17.93
C PRO A 65 19.31 4.74 16.82
N ALA A 66 20.31 5.16 16.03
CA ALA A 66 20.14 6.01 14.86
C ALA A 66 19.37 5.34 13.69
N CYS A 67 19.55 4.02 13.50
CA CYS A 67 18.87 3.26 12.46
C CYS A 67 17.39 3.04 12.82
N PHE A 68 17.11 2.79 14.10
CA PHE A 68 15.76 2.70 14.64
C PHE A 68 15.02 4.05 14.55
N LEU A 69 15.72 5.17 14.78
CA LEU A 69 15.15 6.51 14.63
C LEU A 69 14.74 6.80 13.18
N MET A 70 15.54 6.40 12.18
CA MET A 70 15.19 6.54 10.77
C MET A 70 13.99 5.66 10.37
N ALA A 71 13.90 4.45 10.92
CA ALA A 71 12.72 3.59 10.77
C ALA A 71 11.46 4.22 11.37
N CYS A 72 11.58 4.72 12.62
CA CYS A 72 10.49 5.39 13.32
C CYS A 72 10.05 6.68 12.62
N VAL A 73 10.96 7.48 12.07
CA VAL A 73 10.62 8.71 11.31
C VAL A 73 9.97 8.38 9.95
N ALA A 74 10.43 7.33 9.26
CA ALA A 74 9.79 6.85 8.03
C ALA A 74 8.36 6.35 8.29
N PHE A 75 8.12 5.72 9.45
CA PHE A 75 6.79 5.28 9.88
C PHE A 75 5.92 6.46 10.36
N SER A 76 6.48 7.39 11.13
CA SER A 76 5.77 8.51 11.75
C SER A 76 5.35 9.63 10.79
N SER A 77 5.94 9.72 9.59
CA SER A 77 5.65 10.80 8.62
C SER A 77 4.29 10.66 7.89
N LYS A 78 3.31 9.98 8.49
CA LYS A 78 1.87 10.02 8.15
C LYS A 78 1.04 9.31 9.24
N LEU A 79 1.07 9.87 10.46
CA LEU A 79 -0.16 10.06 11.22
C LEU A 79 -0.48 11.55 11.18
#